data_AF-A0A521Q0G8-F1
#
_entry.id   AF-A0A521Q0G8-F1
#
_cell.length_a   1.000
_cell.length_b   1.000
_cell.length_c   1.000
_cell.angle_alpha   90.00
_cell.angle_beta   90.00
_cell.angle_gamma   90.00
#
_symmetry.space_group_name_H-M   'P 1'
#
loop_
_entity.id
_entity.type
_entity.pdbx_description
1 polymer ?
#
loop_
_entity_poly.entity_id
_entity_poly.type
_entity_poly.pdbx_seq_one_letter_code
_entity_poly.pdbx_strand_id
1 'polypeptide(L)' 'MATNLVVRNVEEDIALALKQQAASHGRSAEAEHREILKSVLQRPKRRSVAEVLAGMPNVGEDTDFNFRNA' A
#
# COMPACT_ATOMS: atom_id res chain seq x y z
N MET A 1 -2.91 18.51 -15.98
CA MET A 1 -2.16 19.55 -15.25
C MET A 1 -1.15 18.85 -14.35
N ALA A 2 0.16 18.99 -14.60
CA ALA A 2 1.16 18.40 -13.71
C ALA A 2 1.35 19.32 -12.50
N THR A 3 1.04 18.83 -11.30
CA THR A 3 1.27 19.51 -10.03
C THR A 3 2.66 19.14 -9.51
N ASN A 4 3.56 20.12 -9.40
CA ASN A 4 4.87 19.91 -8.77
C ASN A 4 4.73 20.08 -7.26
N LEU A 5 5.18 19.07 -6.50
CA LEU A 5 5.22 19.08 -5.04
C LEU A 5 6.68 19.21 -4.60
N VAL A 6 7.01 20.30 -3.90
CA VAL A 6 8.35 20.53 -3.35
C VAL A 6 8.26 20.46 -1.84
N VAL A 7 8.92 19.46 -1.25
CA VAL A 7 9.02 19.33 0.21
C VAL A 7 10.29 20.05 0.67
N ARG A 8 10.14 21.03 1.56
CA ARG A 8 11.25 21.78 2.14
C ARG A 8 11.44 21.35 3.59
N ASN A 9 12.66 21.51 4.11
CA ASN A 9 13.02 21.20 5.49
C ASN A 9 12.86 19.71 5.87
N VAL A 10 13.36 18.81 5.02
CA VAL A 10 13.43 17.38 5.31
C VAL A 10 14.68 17.11 6.15
N GLU A 11 14.54 16.32 7.21
CA GLU A 11 15.68 15.87 8.02
C GLU A 11 16.68 15.12 7.15
N GLU A 12 17.97 15.39 7.34
CA GLU A 12 19.04 14.84 6.49
C GLU A 12 19.05 13.31 6.51
N ASP A 13 18.73 12.69 7.65
CA ASP A 13 18.64 11.25 7.79
C ASP A 13 17.55 10.64 6.90
N ILE A 14 16.38 11.29 6.82
CA ILE A 14 15.26 10.89 5.96
C ILE A 14 15.64 11.06 4.48
N ALA A 15 16.28 12.16 4.13
CA ALA A 15 16.74 12.39 2.76
C ALA A 15 17.79 11.34 2.32
N LEU A 16 18.66 10.93 3.25
CA LEU A 16 19.71 9.95 3.01
C LEU A 16 19.11 8.53 2.88
N ALA A 17 18.18 8.16 3.75
CA ALA A 17 17.42 6.90 3.65
C ALA A 17 16.63 6.82 2.32
N LEU A 18 15.96 7.90 1.93
CA LEU A 18 15.24 7.97 0.66
C LEU A 18 16.19 7.77 -0.54
N LYS A 19 17.38 8.37 -0.49
CA LYS A 19 18.38 8.21 -1.55
C LYS A 19 18.91 6.78 -1.65
N GLN A 20 19.16 6.13 -0.51
CA GLN A 20 19.57 4.71 -0.47
C GLN A 20 18.48 3.79 -1.03
N GLN A 21 17.22 4.04 -0.67
CA GLN A 21 16.08 3.28 -1.18
C GLN A 21 15.90 3.48 -2.69
N ALA A 22 16.01 4.72 -3.15
CA ALA A 22 15.96 5.05 -4.58
C ALA A 22 17.09 4.34 -5.37
N ALA A 23 18.31 4.33 -4.84
CA ALA A 23 19.43 3.61 -5.44
C ALA A 23 19.19 2.10 -5.51
N SER A 24 18.62 1.52 -4.45
CA SER A 24 18.27 0.09 -4.39
C SER A 24 17.20 -0.29 -5.41
N HIS A 25 16.29 0.63 -5.70
CA HIS A 25 15.21 0.44 -6.68
C HIS A 25 15.62 0.85 -8.12
N GLY A 26 16.84 1.37 -8.32
CA GLY A 26 17.31 1.86 -9.63
C GLY A 26 16.56 3.10 -10.12
N ARG A 27 16.06 3.94 -9.21
CA ARG A 27 15.26 5.14 -9.52
C ARG A 27 15.92 6.40 -8.98
N SER A 28 15.58 7.55 -9.56
CA SER A 28 15.91 8.86 -8.98
C SER A 28 15.15 9.07 -7.67
N ALA A 29 15.70 9.88 -6.76
CA ALA A 29 15.06 10.19 -5.47
C ALA A 29 13.64 10.77 -5.64
N GLU A 30 13.40 11.61 -6.65
CA GLU A 30 12.06 12.12 -6.97
C GLU A 30 11.09 11.03 -7.44
N ALA A 31 11.58 10.05 -8.21
CA ALA A 31 10.74 8.96 -8.71
C ALA A 31 10.37 8.00 -7.57
N GLU A 32 11.31 7.70 -6.67
CA GLU A 32 11.04 6.92 -5.46
C GLU A 32 10.05 7.66 -4.53
N HIS A 33 10.24 8.97 -4.34
CA HIS A 33 9.32 9.80 -3.57
C HIS A 33 7.90 9.76 -4.15
N ARG A 34 7.78 9.85 -5.49
CA ARG A 34 6.48 9.76 -6.18
C ARG A 34 5.83 8.40 -5.97
N GLU A 35 6.60 7.31 -6.06
CA GLU A 35 6.08 5.96 -5.85
C GLU A 35 5.66 5.72 -4.39
N ILE A 36 6.38 6.27 -3.41
CA ILE A 36 5.98 6.22 -2.00
C ILE A 36 4.66 6.97 -1.79
N LEU A 37 4.55 8.20 -2.28
CA LEU A 37 3.30 8.98 -2.20
C LEU A 37 2.15 8.24 -2.87
N LYS A 38 2.39 7.67 -4.06
CA LYS A 38 1.40 6.88 -4.79
C LYS A 38 1.00 5.65 -3.99
N SER A 39 1.95 4.92 -3.43
CA SER A 39 1.71 3.73 -2.62
C SER A 39 0.90 4.07 -1.37
N VAL A 40 1.17 5.17 -0.69
CA VAL A 40 0.45 5.55 0.54
C VAL A 40 -0.93 6.11 0.23
N LEU A 41 -1.05 6.99 -0.77
CA LEU A 41 -2.28 7.72 -1.07
C LEU A 41 -3.25 6.98 -2.00
N GLN A 42 -2.75 6.13 -2.90
CA GLN A 42 -3.57 5.35 -3.83
C GLN A 42 -3.83 3.91 -3.35
N ARG A 43 -3.42 3.56 -2.14
CA ARG A 43 -3.83 2.29 -1.53
C ARG A 43 -5.36 2.28 -1.48
N PRO A 44 -6.03 1.29 -2.09
CA PRO A 44 -7.46 1.11 -1.87
C PRO A 44 -7.67 1.01 -0.36
N LYS A 45 -8.68 1.73 0.14
CA LYS A 45 -9.01 1.76 1.56
C LYS A 45 -8.97 0.32 2.08
N ARG A 46 -8.07 0.05 3.04
CA ARG A 46 -7.95 -1.29 3.63
C ARG A 46 -9.32 -1.65 4.18
N ARG A 47 -10.02 -2.55 3.51
CA ARG A 47 -11.26 -3.13 4.01
C ARG A 47 -10.86 -4.09 5.11
N SER A 48 -11.53 -3.98 6.25
CA SER A 48 -11.34 -4.97 7.30
C SER A 48 -11.78 -6.34 6.80
N VAL A 49 -11.19 -7.42 7.32
CA VAL A 49 -11.62 -8.79 6.99
C VAL A 49 -13.14 -8.93 7.17
N ALA A 50 -13.70 -8.32 8.22
CA ALA A 50 -15.14 -8.25 8.45
C ALA A 50 -15.93 -7.54 7.34
N GLU A 51 -15.43 -6.43 6.77
CA GLU A 51 -16.10 -5.73 5.65
C GLU A 51 -16.06 -6.56 4.37
N VAL A 52 -14.98 -7.30 4.14
CA VAL A 52 -14.87 -8.19 2.99
C VAL A 52 -15.87 -9.35 3.15
N LEU A 53 -15.91 -9.99 4.32
CA LEU A 53 -16.84 -11.08 4.63
C LEU A 53 -18.31 -10.64 4.55
N ALA A 54 -18.66 -9.46 5.07
CA ALA A 54 -20.02 -8.93 5.01
C ALA A 54 -20.49 -8.60 3.58
N GLY A 55 -19.55 -8.33 2.67
CA GLY A 55 -19.82 -8.10 1.26
C GLY A 55 -19.78 -9.36 0.40
N MET A 56 -19.43 -10.52 0.95
CA MET A 56 -19.46 -11.78 0.20
C MET A 56 -20.91 -12.17 -0.10
N PRO A 57 -21.25 -12.52 -1.35
CA PRO A 57 -22.56 -13.07 -1.66
C PRO A 57 -22.74 -14.41 -0.94
N ASN A 58 -23.99 -14.78 -0.62
CA ASN A 58 -24.26 -16.10 -0.06
C ASN A 58 -23.91 -17.17 -1.11
N VAL A 59 -22.80 -17.90 -0.90
CA VAL A 59 -22.21 -18.85 -1.86
C VAL A 59 -22.70 -20.30 -1.68
N GLY A 60 -23.64 -20.55 -0.78
CA GLY A 60 -24.23 -21.88 -0.56
C GLY A 60 -24.05 -22.34 0.89
N GLU A 61 -24.22 -23.64 1.13
CA GLU A 61 -23.99 -24.22 2.45
C GLU A 61 -22.50 -24.53 2.59
N ASP A 62 -21.83 -23.85 3.54
CA ASP A 62 -20.42 -23.90 3.94
C ASP A 62 -19.93 -25.31 4.39
N THR A 63 -20.26 -26.33 3.61
CA THR A 63 -20.05 -27.76 3.89
C THR A 63 -18.57 -28.08 3.93
N ASP A 64 -17.77 -27.40 3.12
CA ASP A 64 -16.30 -27.49 3.07
C ASP A 64 -15.62 -26.98 4.36
N PHE A 65 -16.32 -26.19 5.18
CA PHE A 65 -15.82 -25.70 6.48
C PHE A 65 -16.16 -26.65 7.64
N ASN A 66 -16.89 -27.74 7.37
CA ASN A 66 -17.39 -28.64 8.41
C ASN A 66 -16.33 -29.70 8.77
N PHE A 67 -15.29 -29.28 9.49
CA PHE A 67 -14.19 -30.15 9.95
C PHE A 67 -14.56 -31.11 11.09
N ARG A 68 -15.82 -31.12 11.55
CA ARG A 68 -16.27 -31.93 12.68
C ARG A 68 -16.55 -33.40 12.36
N ASN A 69 -16.40 -33.81 11.11
CA ASN A 69 -16.73 -35.17 10.68
C ASN A 69 -15.62 -35.86 9.86
N ALA A 70 -14.36 -35.47 10.07
CA ALA A 70 -13.19 -36.22 9.56
C ALA A 70 -12.90 -37.46 10.41
#